data_AF-A0A8S3ID58-F1
#
_entry.id   AF-A0A8S3ID58-F1
#
_cell.length_a   1.000
_cell.length_b   1.000
_cell.length_c   1.000
_cell.angle_alpha   90.00
_cell.angle_beta   90.00
_cell.angle_gamma   90.00
#
_symmetry.space_group_name_H-M   'P 1'
#
loop_
_entity.id
_entity.type
_entity.pdbx_description
1 polymer ?
#
loop_
_entity_poly.entity_id
_entity_poly.type
_entity_poly.pdbx_seq_one_letter_code
_entity_poly.pdbx_strand_id
1 'polypeptide(L)'
;EPCEDFYHFVCGTWIKNSRIPDDADAINTFYALRTQLDYNVVDILTPPPSNEKAEPTALDNARVLYNSCINEQNIEDEGTDTILSIVNNEFGGWPILEGSSWDNSTFNLFNLLLKLRKYNNDIIFGIGTSVDEKNSEKYDLVIGQSDIGLGQRQYYSNESKITIAYREFIRDLAKELSDDTSMVDTDVNEIFAFEKEIAKHYWTSEDRRGRPNGTIRTTVGKLTDLLKTSVSSVIMHT
;
A
#
# COMPACT_ATOMS: atom_id res chain seq x y z
N GLU A 1 25.35 2.80 35.81
CA GLU A 1 24.47 2.46 36.97
C GLU A 1 22.99 2.54 36.56
N PRO A 2 22.04 1.87 37.26
CA PRO A 2 20.60 1.94 36.93
C PRO A 2 20.01 3.36 36.92
N CYS A 3 20.56 4.25 37.76
CA CYS A 3 20.12 5.65 37.86
C CYS A 3 20.61 6.53 36.69
N GLU A 4 21.58 6.04 35.91
CA GLU A 4 22.14 6.76 34.76
C GLU A 4 21.54 6.23 33.45
N ASP A 5 21.42 4.92 33.33
CA ASP A 5 20.82 4.25 32.19
C ASP A 5 20.13 2.96 32.63
N PHE A 6 18.86 3.08 33.00
CA PHE A 6 18.06 1.95 33.42
C PHE A 6 17.85 0.93 32.29
N TYR A 7 17.81 1.38 31.03
CA TYR A 7 17.60 0.50 29.89
C TYR A 7 18.81 -0.42 29.68
N HIS A 8 20.03 0.10 29.68
CA HIS A 8 21.23 -0.74 29.58
C HIS A 8 21.47 -1.56 30.85
N PHE A 9 21.07 -1.08 32.03
CA PHE A 9 21.15 -1.89 33.25
C PHE A 9 20.30 -3.16 33.16
N VAL A 10 19.06 -3.06 32.65
CA VAL A 10 18.13 -4.20 32.55
C VAL A 10 18.37 -5.03 31.28
N CYS A 11 18.60 -4.38 30.14
CA CYS A 11 18.62 -5.03 28.82
C CYS A 11 20.03 -5.22 28.24
N GLY A 12 21.08 -4.67 28.86
CA GLY A 12 22.43 -4.61 28.26
C GLY A 12 23.01 -5.98 27.92
N THR A 13 22.79 -6.99 28.76
CA THR A 13 23.22 -8.37 28.46
C THR A 13 22.50 -8.94 27.24
N TRP A 14 21.20 -8.67 27.11
CA TRP A 14 20.42 -9.13 25.96
C TRP A 14 20.88 -8.44 24.67
N ILE A 15 21.11 -7.13 24.70
CA ILE A 15 21.62 -6.36 23.55
C ILE A 15 22.98 -6.90 23.08
N LYS A 16 23.88 -7.22 24.01
CA LYS A 16 25.21 -7.77 23.68
C LYS A 16 25.15 -9.15 23.01
N ASN A 17 24.17 -9.97 23.41
CA ASN A 17 24.08 -11.37 23.00
C ASN A 17 23.10 -11.61 21.85
N SER A 18 22.31 -10.61 21.48
CA SER A 18 21.29 -10.74 20.43
C SER A 18 21.79 -10.16 19.13
N ARG A 19 21.50 -10.86 18.03
CA ARG A 19 21.73 -10.38 16.67
C ARG A 19 20.38 -10.15 16.02
N ILE A 20 20.21 -8.99 15.38
CA ILE A 20 19.07 -8.76 14.49
C ILE A 20 19.22 -9.70 13.28
N PRO A 21 18.27 -10.61 13.03
CA PRO A 21 18.26 -11.47 11.86
C PRO A 21 18.27 -10.67 10.55
N ASP A 22 18.75 -11.28 9.47
CA ASP A 22 18.91 -10.59 8.18
C ASP A 22 17.55 -10.24 7.53
N ASP A 23 16.46 -10.88 7.97
CA ASP A 23 15.07 -10.69 7.54
C ASP A 23 14.24 -9.80 8.49
N ALA A 24 14.87 -9.15 9.48
CA ALA A 24 14.18 -8.32 10.46
C ALA A 24 14.84 -6.93 10.60
N ASP A 25 14.03 -5.88 10.71
CA ASP A 25 14.54 -4.52 10.97
C ASP A 25 14.92 -4.30 12.44
N ALA A 26 14.26 -5.03 13.35
CA ALA A 26 14.48 -4.92 14.79
C ALA A 26 14.03 -6.18 15.52
N ILE A 27 14.69 -6.47 16.65
CA ILE A 27 14.27 -7.51 17.59
C ILE A 27 13.97 -6.91 18.96
N ASN A 28 13.00 -7.52 19.65
CA ASN A 28 12.63 -7.21 21.02
C ASN A 28 11.80 -8.39 21.59
N THR A 29 11.30 -8.27 22.82
CA THR A 29 10.46 -9.31 23.44
C THR A 29 9.19 -9.62 22.63
N PHE A 30 8.58 -8.62 21.97
CA PHE A 30 7.41 -8.85 21.12
C PHE A 30 7.76 -9.59 19.82
N TYR A 31 8.95 -9.36 19.25
CA TYR A 31 9.43 -10.15 18.12
C TYR A 31 9.48 -11.63 18.50
N ALA A 32 10.15 -11.98 19.61
CA ALA A 32 10.24 -13.37 20.07
C ALA A 32 8.87 -14.03 20.31
N LEU A 33 7.93 -13.29 20.90
CA LEU A 33 6.56 -13.77 21.11
C LEU A 33 5.80 -13.96 19.79
N ARG A 34 5.94 -13.04 18.83
CA ARG A 34 5.31 -13.14 17.50
C ARG A 34 5.88 -14.33 16.73
N THR A 35 7.19 -14.49 16.69
CA THR A 35 7.83 -15.64 16.03
C THR A 35 7.32 -16.97 16.59
N GLN A 36 7.18 -17.09 17.92
CA GLN A 36 6.62 -18.31 18.51
C GLN A 36 5.14 -18.52 18.16
N LEU A 37 4.36 -17.42 18.09
CA LEU A 37 2.96 -17.48 17.67
C LEU A 37 2.85 -17.90 16.21
N ASP A 38 3.70 -17.37 15.33
CA ASP A 38 3.72 -17.67 13.90
C ASP A 38 3.95 -19.17 13.67
N TYR A 39 4.89 -19.80 14.38
CA TYR A 39 5.06 -21.26 14.33
C TYR A 39 3.79 -22.02 14.71
N ASN A 40 3.12 -21.63 15.79
CA ASN A 40 1.89 -22.29 16.21
C ASN A 40 0.76 -22.12 15.16
N VAL A 41 0.68 -20.94 14.52
CA VAL A 41 -0.30 -20.67 13.46
C VAL A 41 0.02 -21.50 12.22
N VAL A 42 1.29 -21.57 11.82
CA VAL A 42 1.76 -22.42 10.71
C VAL A 42 1.41 -23.89 10.98
N ASP A 43 1.66 -24.39 12.18
CA ASP A 43 1.32 -25.79 12.54
C ASP A 43 -0.19 -26.08 12.40
N ILE A 44 -1.05 -25.10 12.70
CA ILE A 44 -2.51 -25.22 12.58
C ILE A 44 -2.96 -25.19 11.11
N LEU A 45 -2.29 -24.40 10.27
CA LEU A 45 -2.66 -24.12 8.88
C LEU A 45 -2.01 -25.03 7.83
N THR A 46 -0.88 -25.67 8.17
CA THR A 46 -0.14 -26.58 7.27
C THR A 46 -0.92 -27.83 6.87
N PRO A 47 -1.71 -28.48 7.75
CA PRO A 47 -2.52 -29.62 7.33
C PRO A 47 -3.45 -29.25 6.17
N PRO A 48 -3.70 -30.17 5.22
CA PRO A 48 -4.66 -29.90 4.16
C PRO A 48 -6.06 -29.63 4.74
N PRO A 49 -6.91 -28.85 4.04
CA PRO A 49 -8.30 -28.68 4.45
C PRO A 49 -8.97 -30.05 4.57
N SER A 50 -9.71 -30.26 5.65
CA SER A 50 -10.29 -31.55 5.96
C SER A 50 -11.56 -31.77 5.13
N ASN A 51 -11.75 -32.98 4.60
CA ASN A 51 -13.05 -33.41 4.06
C ASN A 51 -13.97 -33.99 5.17
N GLU A 52 -13.50 -34.00 6.42
CA GLU A 52 -14.26 -34.52 7.56
C GLU A 52 -15.15 -33.44 8.17
N LYS A 53 -16.41 -33.81 8.47
CA LYS A 53 -17.46 -32.91 8.99
C LYS A 53 -17.18 -32.29 10.37
N ALA A 54 -16.01 -32.52 10.96
CA ALA A 54 -15.67 -32.08 12.31
C ALA A 54 -15.07 -30.67 12.36
N GLU A 55 -14.43 -30.19 11.29
CA GLU A 55 -13.75 -28.90 11.29
C GLU A 55 -14.66 -27.74 10.83
N PRO A 56 -14.51 -26.53 11.39
CA PRO A 56 -15.23 -25.36 10.92
C PRO A 56 -14.75 -24.93 9.53
N THR A 57 -15.69 -24.58 8.64
CA THR A 57 -15.37 -24.08 7.27
C THR A 57 -14.41 -22.88 7.27
N ALA A 58 -14.43 -22.04 8.30
CA ALA A 58 -13.49 -20.92 8.42
C ALA A 58 -12.03 -21.38 8.52
N LEU A 59 -11.78 -22.49 9.24
CA LEU A 59 -10.44 -23.06 9.36
C LEU A 59 -9.99 -23.68 8.04
N ASP A 60 -10.86 -24.40 7.34
CA ASP A 60 -10.53 -24.96 6.02
C ASP A 60 -10.23 -23.87 4.99
N ASN A 61 -11.00 -22.78 4.97
CA ASN A 61 -10.71 -21.64 4.09
C ASN A 61 -9.34 -21.00 4.42
N ALA A 62 -9.00 -20.88 5.71
CA ALA A 62 -7.69 -20.38 6.12
C ALA A 62 -6.55 -21.32 5.68
N ARG A 63 -6.75 -22.66 5.77
CA ARG A 63 -5.81 -23.67 5.27
C ARG A 63 -5.65 -23.61 3.76
N VAL A 64 -6.74 -23.45 3.01
CA VAL A 64 -6.70 -23.29 1.54
C VAL A 64 -5.86 -22.06 1.18
N LEU A 65 -6.13 -20.91 1.82
CA LEU A 65 -5.40 -19.68 1.56
C LEU A 65 -3.93 -19.78 1.93
N TYR A 66 -3.61 -20.40 3.07
CA TYR A 66 -2.24 -20.63 3.50
C TYR A 66 -1.49 -21.51 2.51
N ASN A 67 -2.07 -22.66 2.13
CA ASN A 67 -1.45 -23.59 1.19
C ASN A 67 -1.28 -23.01 -0.21
N SER A 68 -2.17 -22.11 -0.66
CA SER A 68 -1.95 -21.38 -1.92
C SER A 68 -0.80 -20.37 -1.82
N CYS A 69 -0.58 -19.77 -0.65
CA CYS A 69 0.47 -18.77 -0.43
C CYS A 69 1.88 -19.41 -0.39
N ILE A 70 2.01 -20.58 0.24
CA ILE A 70 3.31 -21.25 0.38
C ILE A 70 3.70 -22.14 -0.82
N ASN A 71 2.83 -22.28 -1.81
CA ASN A 71 3.10 -23.10 -3.00
C ASN A 71 3.93 -22.31 -4.02
N GLU A 72 5.22 -22.17 -3.74
CA GLU A 72 6.17 -21.44 -4.59
C GLU A 72 6.20 -21.99 -6.02
N GLN A 73 6.11 -23.31 -6.22
CA GLN A 73 6.12 -23.88 -7.57
C GLN A 73 4.98 -23.33 -8.43
N ASN A 74 3.76 -23.25 -7.89
CA ASN A 74 2.63 -22.71 -8.65
C ASN A 74 2.77 -21.20 -8.88
N ILE A 75 3.36 -20.46 -7.94
CA ILE A 75 3.64 -19.03 -8.09
C ILE A 75 4.66 -18.80 -9.21
N GLU A 76 5.74 -19.58 -9.26
CA GLU A 76 6.78 -19.49 -10.30
C GLU A 76 6.27 -19.96 -11.67
N ASP A 77 5.42 -21.00 -11.72
CA ASP A 77 4.81 -21.48 -12.96
C ASP A 77 3.85 -20.44 -13.57
N GLU A 78 3.15 -19.67 -12.74
CA GLU A 78 2.23 -18.61 -13.15
C GLU A 78 2.97 -17.30 -13.48
N GLY A 79 4.10 -17.05 -12.84
CA GLY A 79 4.96 -15.90 -13.09
C GLY A 79 4.21 -14.57 -13.02
N THR A 80 4.34 -13.75 -14.06
CA THR A 80 3.70 -12.43 -14.16
C THR A 80 2.43 -12.43 -15.02
N ASP A 81 2.04 -13.58 -15.57
CA ASP A 81 0.97 -13.68 -16.57
C ASP A 81 -0.37 -13.19 -16.02
N THR A 82 -0.73 -13.61 -14.80
CA THR A 82 -2.01 -13.25 -14.20
C THR A 82 -2.10 -11.77 -13.87
N ILE A 83 -1.05 -11.17 -13.29
CA ILE A 83 -1.08 -9.75 -12.96
C ILE A 83 -1.07 -8.89 -14.23
N LEU A 84 -0.27 -9.23 -15.24
CA LEU A 84 -0.25 -8.51 -16.51
C LEU A 84 -1.58 -8.65 -17.27
N SER A 85 -2.22 -9.82 -17.21
CA SER A 85 -3.56 -10.02 -17.77
C SER A 85 -4.59 -9.10 -17.11
N ILE A 86 -4.59 -8.97 -15.79
CA ILE A 86 -5.50 -8.04 -15.07
C ILE A 86 -5.19 -6.59 -15.46
N VAL A 87 -3.92 -6.19 -15.46
CA VAL A 87 -3.50 -4.82 -15.82
C VAL A 87 -3.95 -4.47 -17.23
N ASN A 88 -3.68 -5.34 -18.20
CA ASN A 88 -3.99 -5.08 -19.61
C ASN A 88 -5.49 -5.13 -19.89
N ASN A 89 -6.19 -6.15 -19.40
CA ASN A 89 -7.60 -6.38 -19.73
C ASN A 89 -8.56 -5.53 -18.90
N GLU A 90 -8.23 -5.25 -17.64
CA GLU A 90 -9.12 -4.51 -16.75
C GLU A 90 -8.69 -3.05 -16.60
N PHE A 91 -7.40 -2.74 -16.43
CA PHE A 91 -6.95 -1.39 -16.12
C PHE A 91 -6.60 -0.55 -17.36
N GLY A 92 -6.55 -1.17 -18.55
CA GLY A 92 -6.22 -0.48 -19.79
C GLY A 92 -4.71 -0.34 -20.00
N GLY A 93 -3.94 -1.27 -19.44
CA GLY A 93 -2.48 -1.31 -19.56
C GLY A 93 -1.75 -0.49 -18.50
N TRP A 94 -0.44 -0.55 -18.57
CA TRP A 94 0.45 0.29 -17.76
C TRP A 94 1.37 1.03 -18.73
N PRO A 95 1.18 2.36 -18.95
CA PRO A 95 1.87 3.08 -20.03
C PRO A 95 3.38 2.91 -20.06
N ILE A 96 4.02 2.80 -18.89
CA ILE A 96 5.47 2.59 -18.77
C ILE A 96 5.97 1.27 -19.38
N LEU A 97 5.09 0.27 -19.51
CA LEU A 97 5.40 -1.01 -20.14
C LEU A 97 5.19 -0.98 -21.66
N GLU A 98 4.36 -0.06 -22.16
CA GLU A 98 3.97 0.01 -23.58
C GLU A 98 4.65 1.18 -24.32
N GLY A 99 5.24 2.10 -23.57
CA GLY A 99 5.94 3.28 -24.08
C GLY A 99 5.06 4.08 -25.04
N SER A 100 5.60 4.38 -26.21
CA SER A 100 4.89 5.15 -27.24
C SER A 100 3.71 4.42 -27.90
N SER A 101 3.56 3.11 -27.64
CA SER A 101 2.48 2.30 -28.22
C SER A 101 1.18 2.38 -27.43
N TRP A 102 1.21 2.92 -26.20
CA TRP A 102 0.03 3.02 -25.36
C TRP A 102 -1.00 4.00 -25.93
N ASP A 103 -2.24 3.54 -26.11
CA ASP A 103 -3.34 4.35 -26.67
C ASP A 103 -4.09 5.13 -25.58
N ASN A 104 -3.72 6.39 -25.42
CA ASN A 104 -4.37 7.30 -24.48
C ASN A 104 -5.82 7.68 -24.86
N SER A 105 -6.26 7.42 -26.11
CA SER A 105 -7.56 7.92 -26.59
C SER A 105 -8.75 7.21 -25.94
N THR A 106 -8.52 6.01 -25.43
CA THR A 106 -9.52 5.19 -24.73
C THR A 106 -9.45 5.36 -23.20
N PHE A 107 -8.45 6.08 -22.69
CA PHE A 107 -8.21 6.24 -21.27
C PHE A 107 -9.31 7.06 -20.59
N ASN A 108 -9.80 6.55 -19.47
CA ASN A 108 -10.75 7.27 -18.61
C ASN A 108 -10.39 7.05 -17.15
N LEU A 109 -9.86 8.09 -16.50
CA LEU A 109 -9.42 8.04 -15.11
C LEU A 109 -10.54 7.61 -14.15
N PHE A 110 -11.77 8.09 -14.33
CA PHE A 110 -12.88 7.73 -13.44
C PHE A 110 -13.21 6.23 -13.52
N ASN A 111 -13.28 5.67 -14.73
CA ASN A 111 -13.49 4.24 -14.93
C ASN A 111 -12.34 3.41 -14.34
N LEU A 112 -11.09 3.86 -14.51
CA LEU A 112 -9.93 3.20 -13.91
C LEU A 112 -10.05 3.17 -12.38
N LEU A 113 -10.32 4.32 -11.74
CA LEU A 113 -10.49 4.41 -10.28
C LEU A 113 -11.62 3.51 -9.78
N LEU A 114 -12.75 3.42 -10.50
CA LEU A 114 -13.84 2.50 -10.15
C LEU A 114 -13.43 1.02 -10.23
N LYS A 115 -12.61 0.65 -11.21
CA LYS A 115 -12.11 -0.73 -11.36
C LYS A 115 -11.08 -1.05 -10.27
N LEU A 116 -10.09 -0.18 -10.06
CA LEU A 116 -9.09 -0.32 -8.99
C LEU A 116 -9.74 -0.48 -7.61
N ARG A 117 -10.82 0.26 -7.35
CA ARG A 117 -11.55 0.14 -6.09
C ARG A 117 -12.15 -1.24 -5.85
N LYS A 118 -12.51 -2.01 -6.90
CA LYS A 118 -12.96 -3.40 -6.75
C LYS A 118 -11.85 -4.34 -6.26
N TYR A 119 -10.60 -3.97 -6.51
CA TYR A 119 -9.40 -4.64 -6.00
C TYR A 119 -8.91 -4.04 -4.68
N ASN A 120 -9.73 -3.21 -4.02
CA ASN A 120 -9.37 -2.49 -2.80
C ASN A 120 -8.10 -1.63 -2.95
N ASN A 121 -7.84 -1.12 -4.15
CA ASN A 121 -6.73 -0.24 -4.46
C ASN A 121 -7.21 1.22 -4.48
N ASP A 122 -6.75 1.99 -3.48
CA ASP A 122 -7.10 3.40 -3.30
C ASP A 122 -5.98 4.30 -3.81
N ILE A 123 -6.19 4.89 -4.99
CA ILE A 123 -5.23 5.80 -5.62
C ILE A 123 -5.81 7.23 -5.63
N ILE A 124 -4.97 8.23 -5.35
CA ILE A 124 -5.29 9.66 -5.23
C ILE A 124 -6.05 10.02 -3.94
N PHE A 125 -7.15 9.32 -3.67
CA PHE A 125 -7.93 9.50 -2.44
C PHE A 125 -8.43 8.15 -1.91
N GLY A 126 -8.38 7.99 -0.59
CA GLY A 126 -8.93 6.84 0.09
C GLY A 126 -10.42 7.02 0.35
N ILE A 127 -11.19 5.94 0.21
CA ILE A 127 -12.61 5.90 0.57
C ILE A 127 -12.82 4.78 1.58
N GLY A 128 -13.46 5.10 2.70
CA GLY A 128 -13.73 4.12 3.74
C GLY A 128 -15.02 4.40 4.48
N THR A 129 -15.32 3.50 5.41
CA THR A 129 -16.42 3.69 6.36
C THR A 129 -15.84 3.83 7.76
N SER A 130 -16.31 4.83 8.49
CA SER A 130 -16.01 4.98 9.91
C SER A 130 -17.30 5.01 10.71
N VAL A 131 -17.22 4.64 11.98
CA VAL A 131 -18.33 4.84 12.92
C VAL A 131 -18.52 6.35 13.13
N ASP A 132 -19.77 6.80 13.15
CA ASP A 132 -20.10 8.21 13.43
C ASP A 132 -19.71 8.53 14.89
N GLU A 133 -18.83 9.52 15.05
CA GLU A 133 -18.28 9.91 16.36
C GLU A 133 -19.35 10.36 17.37
N LYS A 134 -20.52 10.81 16.89
CA LYS A 134 -21.65 11.26 17.72
C LYS A 134 -22.74 10.20 17.88
N ASN A 135 -22.74 9.15 17.05
CA ASN A 135 -23.68 8.05 17.15
C ASN A 135 -23.05 6.75 16.67
N SER A 136 -22.63 5.91 17.62
CA SER A 136 -21.94 4.66 17.34
C SER A 136 -22.78 3.59 16.63
N GLU A 137 -24.09 3.79 16.49
CA GLU A 137 -24.97 2.90 15.71
C GLU A 137 -24.99 3.24 14.21
N LYS A 138 -24.31 4.33 13.81
CA LYS A 138 -24.26 4.81 12.43
C LYS A 138 -22.84 4.76 11.88
N TYR A 139 -22.77 4.63 10.56
CA TYR A 139 -21.53 4.70 9.80
C TYR A 139 -21.57 5.92 8.89
N ASP A 140 -20.46 6.65 8.84
CA ASP A 140 -20.22 7.73 7.90
C ASP A 140 -19.27 7.24 6.80
N LEU A 141 -19.48 7.73 5.57
CA LEU A 141 -18.51 7.60 4.49
C LEU A 141 -17.39 8.61 4.73
N VAL A 142 -16.15 8.13 4.74
CA VAL A 142 -14.95 8.94 4.92
C VAL A 142 -14.16 8.96 3.61
N ILE A 143 -13.76 10.16 3.20
CA ILE A 143 -12.91 10.38 2.04
C ILE A 143 -11.71 11.20 2.51
N GLY A 144 -10.51 10.78 2.13
CA GLY A 144 -9.27 11.43 2.59
C GLY A 144 -8.08 11.14 1.68
N GLN A 145 -6.89 11.54 2.13
CA GLN A 145 -5.64 11.21 1.45
C GLN A 145 -5.48 9.67 1.35
N SER A 146 -5.13 9.18 0.16
CA SER A 146 -4.73 7.78 -0.02
C SER A 146 -3.30 7.56 0.48
N ASP A 147 -2.81 6.34 0.32
CA ASP A 147 -1.38 6.09 0.38
C ASP A 147 -0.69 6.60 -0.91
N ILE A 148 0.61 6.87 -0.79
CA ILE A 148 1.54 7.25 -1.87
C ILE A 148 2.74 6.31 -1.78
N GLY A 149 3.51 6.13 -2.85
CA GLY A 149 4.53 5.09 -2.93
C GLY A 149 5.54 5.03 -1.77
N LEU A 150 6.01 6.18 -1.27
CA LEU A 150 6.94 6.25 -0.12
C LEU A 150 6.23 6.33 1.24
N GLY A 151 4.90 6.19 1.27
CA GLY A 151 4.04 6.21 2.46
C GLY A 151 3.85 7.57 3.12
N GLN A 152 4.91 8.37 3.28
CA GLN A 152 4.87 9.66 3.97
C GLN A 152 5.35 10.81 3.10
N ARG A 153 4.65 11.95 3.19
CA ARG A 153 4.98 13.16 2.42
C ARG A 153 6.40 13.66 2.61
N GLN A 154 6.99 13.45 3.79
CA GLN A 154 8.33 13.94 4.13
C GLN A 154 9.43 13.33 3.26
N TYR A 155 9.22 12.12 2.72
CA TYR A 155 10.19 11.48 1.84
C TYR A 155 10.29 12.16 0.47
N TYR A 156 9.30 12.96 0.06
CA TYR A 156 9.29 13.66 -1.23
C TYR A 156 9.91 15.06 -1.17
N SER A 157 10.27 15.56 0.02
CA SER A 157 10.79 16.92 0.20
C SER A 157 12.18 17.09 -0.41
N ASN A 158 13.10 16.14 -0.18
CA ASN A 158 14.48 16.19 -0.62
C ASN A 158 14.91 14.87 -1.26
N GLU A 159 15.93 14.93 -2.13
CA GLU A 159 16.57 13.73 -2.63
C GLU A 159 17.30 13.00 -1.49
N SER A 160 17.11 11.69 -1.44
CA SER A 160 17.68 10.79 -0.45
C SER A 160 17.87 9.39 -1.04
N LYS A 161 18.61 8.54 -0.33
CA LYS A 161 18.77 7.12 -0.70
C LYS A 161 17.42 6.41 -0.90
N ILE A 162 16.39 6.77 -0.13
CA ILE A 162 15.04 6.20 -0.23
C ILE A 162 14.39 6.62 -1.55
N THR A 163 14.44 7.91 -1.90
CA THR A 163 13.85 8.38 -3.17
C THR A 163 14.57 7.84 -4.40
N ILE A 164 15.89 7.62 -4.29
CA ILE A 164 16.69 7.02 -5.37
C ILE A 164 16.28 5.55 -5.53
N ALA A 165 16.27 4.78 -4.44
CA ALA A 165 15.87 3.37 -4.46
C ALA A 165 14.43 3.17 -4.95
N TYR A 166 13.50 4.07 -4.63
CA TYR A 166 12.13 3.98 -5.13
C TYR A 166 12.03 4.18 -6.65
N ARG A 167 12.76 5.15 -7.21
CA ARG A 167 12.82 5.34 -8.67
C ARG A 167 13.54 4.19 -9.37
N GLU A 168 14.60 3.67 -8.76
CA GLU A 168 15.30 2.47 -9.25
C GLU A 168 14.38 1.26 -9.24
N PHE A 169 13.61 1.04 -8.18
CA PHE A 169 12.64 -0.05 -8.10
C PHE A 169 11.59 0.01 -9.22
N ILE A 170 10.97 1.19 -9.46
CA ILE A 170 9.99 1.33 -10.55
C ILE A 170 10.65 1.06 -11.91
N ARG A 171 11.86 1.58 -12.12
CA ARG A 171 12.62 1.38 -13.36
C ARG A 171 12.94 -0.10 -13.59
N ASP A 172 13.48 -0.77 -12.59
CA ASP A 172 13.93 -2.16 -12.70
C ASP A 172 12.73 -3.09 -12.90
N LEU A 173 11.62 -2.83 -12.20
CA LEU A 173 10.37 -3.55 -12.42
C LEU A 173 9.84 -3.35 -13.85
N ALA A 174 9.85 -2.13 -14.38
CA ALA A 174 9.38 -1.88 -15.74
C ALA A 174 10.26 -2.58 -16.79
N LYS A 175 11.58 -2.62 -16.58
CA LYS A 175 12.53 -3.31 -17.46
C LYS A 175 12.43 -4.83 -17.40
N GLU A 176 12.04 -5.37 -16.25
CA GLU A 176 11.80 -6.81 -16.12
C GLU A 176 10.49 -7.23 -16.83
N LEU A 177 9.50 -6.34 -16.88
CA LEU A 177 8.17 -6.62 -17.41
C LEU A 177 7.97 -6.21 -18.88
N SER A 178 8.90 -5.48 -19.50
CA SER A 178 8.78 -5.01 -20.89
C SER A 178 10.10 -4.96 -21.65
N ASP A 179 10.03 -5.36 -22.92
CA ASP A 179 11.12 -5.21 -23.88
C ASP A 179 11.31 -3.74 -24.35
N ASP A 180 10.26 -2.90 -24.30
CA ASP A 180 10.35 -1.48 -24.65
C ASP A 180 10.72 -0.65 -23.44
N THR A 181 12.01 -0.34 -23.32
CA THR A 181 12.54 0.46 -22.22
C THR A 181 12.77 1.93 -22.60
N SER A 182 12.28 2.37 -23.76
CA SER A 182 12.64 3.68 -24.34
C SER A 182 12.14 4.87 -23.52
N MET A 183 10.96 4.73 -22.91
CA MET A 183 10.30 5.78 -22.13
C MET A 183 10.46 5.63 -20.61
N VAL A 184 10.96 4.48 -20.14
CA VAL A 184 10.98 4.12 -18.71
C VAL A 184 11.61 5.20 -17.82
N ASP A 185 12.76 5.76 -18.20
CA ASP A 185 13.40 6.80 -17.38
C ASP A 185 12.60 8.11 -17.34
N THR A 186 11.92 8.47 -18.43
CA THR A 186 11.03 9.63 -18.47
C THR A 186 9.82 9.39 -17.57
N ASP A 187 9.16 8.25 -17.75
CA ASP A 187 7.94 7.90 -17.03
C ASP A 187 8.17 7.75 -15.53
N VAL A 188 9.29 7.15 -15.11
CA VAL A 188 9.69 7.08 -13.68
C VAL A 188 9.81 8.47 -13.06
N ASN A 189 10.41 9.41 -13.79
CA ASN A 189 10.57 10.79 -13.31
C ASN A 189 9.23 11.52 -13.25
N GLU A 190 8.35 11.31 -14.22
CA GLU A 190 6.99 11.88 -14.25
C GLU A 190 6.12 11.32 -13.12
N ILE A 191 6.14 10.00 -12.89
CA ILE A 191 5.46 9.33 -11.75
C ILE A 191 5.94 9.94 -10.44
N PHE A 192 7.26 10.04 -10.24
CA PHE A 192 7.82 10.60 -9.01
C PHE A 192 7.46 12.09 -8.84
N ALA A 193 7.48 12.88 -9.92
CA ALA A 193 7.07 14.28 -9.90
C ALA A 193 5.59 14.44 -9.53
N PHE A 194 4.72 13.61 -10.11
CA PHE A 194 3.29 13.60 -9.80
C PHE A 194 3.02 13.28 -8.33
N GLU A 195 3.62 12.20 -7.81
CA GLU A 195 3.51 11.85 -6.38
C GLU A 195 4.05 12.95 -5.48
N LYS A 196 5.15 13.60 -5.86
CA LYS A 196 5.73 14.72 -5.12
C LYS A 196 4.79 15.91 -5.05
N GLU A 197 4.07 16.24 -6.12
CA GLU A 197 3.06 17.31 -6.10
C GLU A 197 1.88 16.94 -5.20
N ILE A 198 1.38 15.71 -5.28
CA ILE A 198 0.32 15.22 -4.38
C ILE A 198 0.76 15.30 -2.91
N ALA A 199 1.98 14.87 -2.62
CA ALA A 199 2.53 14.86 -1.27
C ALA A 199 2.59 16.26 -0.62
N LYS A 200 2.66 17.35 -1.39
CA LYS A 200 2.62 18.72 -0.85
C LYS A 200 1.27 19.05 -0.20
N HIS A 201 0.19 18.42 -0.67
CA HIS A 201 -1.17 18.63 -0.18
C HIS A 201 -1.58 17.67 0.94
N TYR A 202 -0.74 16.66 1.24
CA TYR A 202 -1.02 15.70 2.31
C TYR A 202 -0.81 16.33 3.68
N TRP A 203 -1.58 15.89 4.67
CA TRP A 203 -1.35 16.28 6.05
C TRP A 203 -0.04 15.69 6.57
N THR A 204 0.56 16.36 7.56
CA THR A 204 1.69 15.80 8.30
C THR A 204 1.22 14.66 9.21
N SER A 205 2.15 13.82 9.66
CA SER A 205 1.87 12.75 10.61
C SER A 205 1.35 13.30 11.96
N GLU A 206 1.77 14.51 12.33
CA GLU A 206 1.31 15.25 13.50
C GLU A 206 -0.15 15.69 13.33
N ASP A 207 -0.47 16.32 12.19
CA ASP A 207 -1.83 16.79 11.88
C ASP A 207 -2.83 15.64 11.82
N ARG A 208 -2.42 14.47 11.29
CA ARG A 208 -3.24 13.24 11.25
C ARG A 208 -3.52 12.65 12.64
N ARG A 209 -2.59 12.81 13.59
CA ARG A 209 -2.73 12.29 14.97
C ARG A 209 -3.61 13.20 15.84
N GLY A 210 -3.65 14.49 15.53
CA GLY A 210 -4.59 15.41 16.17
C GLY A 210 -6.03 15.08 15.79
N ARG A 211 -7.00 15.39 16.67
CA ARG A 211 -8.42 15.47 16.25
C ARG A 211 -8.48 16.53 15.16
N PRO A 212 -8.80 16.21 13.89
CA PRO A 212 -8.46 17.16 12.85
C PRO A 212 -9.41 18.36 12.92
N ASN A 213 -8.86 19.55 13.12
CA ASN A 213 -9.54 20.81 12.81
C ASN A 213 -9.91 20.92 11.30
N GLY A 214 -9.57 19.91 10.48
CA GLY A 214 -9.83 19.83 9.05
C GLY A 214 -10.82 18.75 8.60
N THR A 215 -11.42 17.95 9.50
CA THR A 215 -12.45 16.98 9.09
C THR A 215 -13.76 17.72 8.82
N ILE A 216 -14.23 17.69 7.58
CA ILE A 216 -15.47 18.37 7.15
C ILE A 216 -16.57 17.33 7.00
N ARG A 217 -17.57 17.35 7.91
CA ARG A 217 -18.81 16.60 7.71
C ARG A 217 -19.70 17.36 6.73
N THR A 218 -20.02 16.73 5.60
CA THR A 218 -20.80 17.36 4.52
C THR A 218 -21.67 16.34 3.79
N THR A 219 -22.51 16.80 2.87
CA THR A 219 -23.28 15.93 1.97
C THR A 219 -22.52 15.70 0.67
N VAL A 220 -22.81 14.60 -0.04
CA VAL A 220 -22.21 14.32 -1.36
C VAL A 220 -22.45 15.46 -2.35
N GLY A 221 -23.64 16.08 -2.34
CA GLY A 221 -23.93 17.24 -3.17
C GLY A 221 -23.00 18.42 -2.90
N LYS A 222 -22.82 18.80 -1.62
CA LYS A 222 -21.89 19.88 -1.24
C LYS A 222 -20.43 19.54 -1.54
N LEU A 223 -20.02 18.28 -1.36
CA LEU A 223 -18.68 17.84 -1.76
C LEU A 223 -18.46 17.99 -3.27
N THR A 224 -19.46 17.62 -4.07
CA THR A 224 -19.42 17.77 -5.53
C THR A 224 -19.23 19.23 -5.93
N ASP A 225 -19.92 20.15 -5.25
CA ASP A 225 -19.80 21.58 -5.52
C ASP A 225 -18.41 22.12 -5.15
N LEU A 226 -17.86 21.70 -4.00
CA LEU A 226 -16.50 22.08 -3.56
C LEU A 226 -15.42 21.64 -4.55
N LEU A 227 -15.55 20.44 -5.11
CA LEU A 227 -14.57 19.91 -6.07
C LEU A 227 -14.64 20.62 -7.43
N LYS A 228 -15.83 21.04 -7.88
CA LYS A 228 -15.99 21.78 -9.15
C LYS A 228 -15.33 23.15 -9.14
N THR A 229 -15.43 23.88 -8.03
CA THR A 229 -14.80 25.21 -7.89
C THR A 229 -13.28 25.12 -7.84
N SER A 230 -12.71 24.08 -7.23
CA SER A 230 -11.25 23.90 -7.14
C SER A 230 -10.60 23.40 -8.44
N VAL A 231 -11.28 22.54 -9.22
CA VAL A 231 -10.76 22.04 -10.51
C VAL A 231 -10.71 23.14 -11.56
N SER A 232 -11.65 24.10 -11.53
CA SER A 232 -11.68 25.24 -12.45
C SER A 232 -10.47 26.17 -12.31
N SER A 233 -9.84 26.24 -11.12
CA SER A 233 -8.62 27.02 -10.89
C SER A 233 -7.32 26.29 -11.28
N VAL A 234 -7.34 24.95 -11.39
CA VAL A 234 -6.14 24.16 -11.75
C VAL A 234 -6.03 23.96 -13.27
N ILE A 235 -7.17 23.87 -13.97
CA ILE A 235 -7.19 23.69 -15.43
C ILE A 235 -6.88 24.98 -16.21
N MET A 236 -6.97 26.17 -15.59
CA MET A 236 -6.65 27.44 -16.28
C MET A 236 -5.15 27.77 -16.37
N HIS A 237 -4.25 26.92 -15.84
CA HIS A 237 -2.79 27.14 -15.83
C HIS A 237 -1.98 25.97 -16.43
N THR A 238 -2.53 25.32 -17.45
CA THR A 238 -1.80 24.48 -18.42
C THR A 238 -2.25 24.85 -19.82
#